data_AF-A0A930VNY1-F1
#
_entry.id   AF-A0A930VNY1-F1
#
_cell.length_a   1.000
_cell.length_b   1.000
_cell.length_c   1.000
_cell.angle_alpha   90.00
_cell.angle_beta   90.00
_cell.angle_gamma   90.00
#
_symmetry.space_group_name_H-M   'P 1'
#
loop_
_entity.id
_entity.type
_entity.pdbx_description
1 polymer ?
#
loop_
_entity_poly.entity_id
_entity_poly.type
_entity_poly.pdbx_seq_one_letter_code
_entity_poly.pdbx_strand_id
1 'polypeptide(L)'
;MPTSQISNPKNTGAFYMQAVVSFGLALFAVMVAVYYLPADPWIKAFFALSICYLVTSSFTLAKVIRDRQEDEAVVSRLDQARLEKAMATHDPYKNVAS
;
A
#
# COMPACT_ATOMS: atom_id res chain seq x y z
N MET A 1 -23.38 -10.72 -27.09
CA MET A 1 -21.98 -10.42 -27.41
C MET A 1 -21.21 -10.46 -26.09
N PRO A 2 -20.19 -11.33 -25.89
CA PRO A 2 -19.40 -11.34 -24.67
C PRO A 2 -18.32 -10.25 -24.77
N THR A 3 -18.46 -9.18 -23.99
CA THR A 3 -17.43 -8.14 -23.87
C THR A 3 -16.29 -8.66 -23.00
N SER A 4 -15.07 -8.47 -23.50
CA SER A 4 -13.80 -9.01 -23.05
C SER A 4 -13.55 -8.96 -21.53
N GLN A 5 -13.13 -10.10 -21.00
CA GLN A 5 -12.54 -10.27 -19.67
C GLN A 5 -11.36 -9.31 -19.49
N ILE A 6 -11.49 -8.31 -18.61
CA ILE A 6 -10.34 -7.54 -18.14
C ILE A 6 -9.55 -8.47 -17.21
N SER A 7 -8.60 -9.20 -17.78
CA SER A 7 -7.59 -9.93 -17.02
C SER A 7 -6.76 -8.91 -16.26
N ASN A 8 -7.11 -8.64 -14.99
CA ASN A 8 -6.25 -7.91 -14.08
C ASN A 8 -5.04 -8.82 -13.78
N PRO A 9 -3.83 -8.54 -14.29
CA PRO A 9 -2.72 -9.45 -14.10
C PRO A 9 -2.36 -9.49 -12.61
N LYS A 10 -2.63 -10.63 -11.97
CA LYS A 10 -2.15 -11.02 -10.64
C LYS A 10 -0.63 -11.25 -10.67
N ASN A 11 0.15 -10.21 -11.00
CA ASN A 11 1.61 -10.24 -10.89
C ASN A 11 2.10 -9.59 -9.57
N THR A 12 1.18 -9.11 -8.72
CA THR A 12 1.48 -8.40 -7.47
C THR A 12 2.45 -9.14 -6.55
N GLY A 13 2.37 -10.47 -6.44
CA GLY A 13 3.26 -11.23 -5.55
C GLY A 13 4.73 -11.22 -6.00
N ALA A 14 4.99 -11.35 -7.30
CA ALA A 14 6.34 -11.42 -7.84
C ALA A 14 7.06 -10.05 -7.79
N PHE A 15 6.37 -8.98 -8.20
CA PHE A 15 6.92 -7.62 -8.11
C PHE A 15 7.09 -7.16 -6.65
N TYR A 16 6.21 -7.60 -5.74
CA TYR A 16 6.38 -7.36 -4.30
C TYR A 16 7.62 -8.05 -3.74
N MET A 17 7.81 -9.34 -4.04
CA MET A 17 9.02 -10.05 -3.61
C MET A 17 10.30 -9.42 -4.18
N GLN A 18 10.29 -9.01 -5.45
CA GLN A 18 11.42 -8.29 -6.04
C GLN A 18 11.72 -6.98 -5.29
N ALA A 19 10.69 -6.21 -4.94
CA ALA A 19 10.86 -4.97 -4.20
C ALA A 19 11.42 -5.20 -2.78
N VAL A 20 10.98 -6.25 -2.09
CA VAL A 20 11.52 -6.61 -0.77
C VAL A 20 12.99 -7.05 -0.88
N VAL A 21 13.33 -7.83 -1.90
CA VAL A 21 14.71 -8.28 -2.15
C VAL A 21 15.61 -7.10 -2.51
N SER A 22 15.19 -6.20 -3.41
CA SER A 22 15.98 -5.03 -3.80
C SER A 22 16.18 -4.06 -2.63
N PHE A 23 15.16 -3.91 -1.79
CA PHE A 23 15.25 -3.13 -0.56
C PHE A 23 16.23 -3.74 0.44
N GLY A 24 16.18 -5.06 0.67
CA GLY A 24 17.12 -5.77 1.52
C GLY A 24 18.56 -5.63 1.03
N LEU A 25 18.77 -5.74 -0.29
CA LEU A 25 20.08 -5.52 -0.91
C LEU A 25 20.57 -4.08 -0.73
N ALA A 26 19.68 -3.09 -0.88
CA ALA A 26 20.01 -1.68 -0.65
C ALA A 26 20.38 -1.41 0.81
N LEU A 27 19.62 -1.94 1.78
CA LEU A 27 19.98 -1.84 3.20
C LEU A 27 21.34 -2.47 3.48
N PHE A 28 21.60 -3.65 2.93
CA PHE A 28 22.88 -4.33 3.09
C PHE A 28 24.02 -3.50 2.49
N ALA A 29 23.84 -2.94 1.30
CA ALA A 29 24.82 -2.07 0.66
C ALA A 29 25.12 -0.83 1.51
N VAL A 30 24.11 -0.21 2.14
CA VAL A 30 24.30 0.93 3.04
C VAL A 30 25.06 0.52 4.31
N MET A 31 24.72 -0.63 4.91
CA MET A 31 25.45 -1.15 6.07
C MET A 31 26.93 -1.42 5.75
N VAL A 32 27.21 -2.01 4.58
CA VAL A 32 28.58 -2.22 4.09
C VAL A 32 29.29 -0.88 3.84
N ALA A 33 28.61 0.10 3.24
CA ALA A 33 29.18 1.43 3.01
C ALA A 33 29.54 2.14 4.33
N VAL A 34 28.67 2.07 5.34
CA VAL A 34 28.97 2.59 6.69
C VAL A 34 30.14 1.83 7.31
N TYR A 35 30.25 0.52 7.10
CA TYR A 35 31.38 -0.27 7.63
C TYR A 35 32.72 0.11 6.99
N TYR A 36 32.77 0.29 5.67
CA TYR A 36 33.98 0.69 4.94
C TYR A 36 34.35 2.17 5.13
N LEU A 37 33.45 3.00 5.68
CA LEU A 37 33.73 4.40 5.92
C LEU A 37 34.88 4.55 6.95
N PRO A 38 36.00 5.21 6.58
CA PRO A 38 37.08 5.53 7.51
C PRO A 38 36.69 6.76 8.34
N ALA A 39 35.78 6.55 9.29
CA ALA A 39 35.30 7.56 10.22
C ALA A 39 35.44 7.05 11.66
N ASP A 40 35.35 7.98 12.61
CA ASP A 40 35.31 7.65 14.02
C ASP A 40 34.15 6.68 14.32
N PRO A 41 34.35 5.64 15.15
CA PRO A 41 33.28 4.69 15.52
C PRO A 41 31.98 5.38 15.97
N TRP A 42 32.09 6.53 16.64
CA TRP A 42 30.92 7.28 17.08
C TRP A 42 30.09 7.84 15.92
N ILE A 43 30.75 8.37 14.90
CA ILE A 43 30.09 8.90 13.68
C ILE A 43 29.42 7.76 12.93
N LYS A 44 30.09 6.61 12.83
CA LYS A 44 29.53 5.41 12.19
C LYS A 44 28.26 4.93 12.89
N ALA A 45 28.25 4.92 14.23
CA ALA A 45 27.07 4.57 15.02
C ALA A 45 25.91 5.56 14.80
N PHE A 46 26.19 6.87 14.76
CA PHE A 46 25.17 7.88 14.49
C PHE A 46 24.54 7.72 13.09
N PHE A 47 25.36 7.48 12.06
CA PHE A 47 24.85 7.21 10.71
C PHE A 47 24.02 5.92 10.65
N ALA A 48 24.50 4.85 11.27
CA ALA A 48 23.77 3.58 11.32
C ALA A 48 22.39 3.74 11.99
N LEU A 49 22.34 4.41 13.15
CA LEU A 49 21.08 4.70 13.85
C LEU A 49 20.15 5.59 13.03
N SER A 50 20.69 6.65 12.41
CA SER A 50 19.93 7.59 11.60
C SER A 50 19.27 6.88 10.41
N ILE A 51 20.02 6.04 9.70
CA ILE A 51 19.53 5.26 8.56
C ILE A 51 18.47 4.26 9.02
N CYS A 52 18.73 3.47 10.06
CA CYS A 52 17.77 2.52 10.61
C CYS A 52 16.45 3.20 11.01
N TYR A 53 16.53 4.35 11.69
CA TYR A 53 15.35 5.10 12.11
C TYR A 53 14.59 5.71 10.93
N LEU A 54 15.30 6.34 9.98
CA LEU A 54 14.72 6.94 8.78
C LEU A 54 13.97 5.90 7.94
N VAL A 55 14.59 4.74 7.74
CA VAL A 55 13.97 3.60 7.05
C VAL A 55 12.71 3.15 7.77
N THR A 56 12.80 2.89 9.08
CA THR A 56 11.65 2.44 9.88
C THR A 56 10.48 3.43 9.79
N SER A 57 10.75 4.73 9.92
CA SER A 57 9.75 5.79 9.79
C SER A 57 9.13 5.85 8.39
N SER A 58 9.96 5.76 7.35
CA SER A 58 9.50 5.74 5.95
C SER A 58 8.57 4.55 5.67
N PHE A 59 8.87 3.37 6.20
CA PHE A 59 7.99 2.19 6.07
C PHE A 59 6.68 2.34 6.85
N THR A 60 6.73 2.89 8.06
CA THR A 60 5.53 3.18 8.84
C THR A 60 4.62 4.15 8.09
N LEU A 61 5.20 5.22 7.55
CA LEU A 61 4.46 6.18 6.73
C LEU A 61 3.88 5.53 5.48
N ALA A 62 4.65 4.68 4.78
CA ALA A 62 4.17 3.94 3.62
C ALA A 62 2.99 3.01 3.96
N LYS A 63 3.03 2.33 5.12
CA LYS A 63 1.90 1.54 5.61
C LYS A 63 0.69 2.42 5.88
N VAL A 64 0.85 3.51 6.64
CA VAL A 64 -0.25 4.43 6.93
C VAL A 64 -0.91 4.94 5.65
N ILE A 65 -0.13 5.32 4.64
CA ILE A 65 -0.65 5.78 3.34
C ILE A 65 -1.44 4.66 2.63
N ARG A 66 -0.92 3.42 2.63
CA ARG A 66 -1.60 2.26 2.04
C ARG A 66 -2.90 1.95 2.78
N ASP A 67 -2.86 1.93 4.11
CA ASP A 67 -4.03 1.68 4.96
C ASP A 67 -5.12 2.74 4.68
N ARG A 68 -4.74 4.02 4.48
CA ARG A 68 -5.70 5.07 4.06
C ARG A 68 -6.35 4.78 2.71
N GLN A 69 -5.58 4.28 1.73
CA GLN A 69 -6.11 3.94 0.41
C GLN A 69 -7.05 2.73 0.46
N GLU A 70 -6.75 1.75 1.31
CA GLU A 70 -7.61 0.58 1.54
C GLU A 70 -8.92 0.99 2.26
N ASP A 71 -8.85 1.85 3.27
CA ASP A 71 -10.02 2.40 3.96
C ASP A 71 -10.94 3.17 3.01
N GLU A 72 -10.39 4.04 2.15
CA GLU A 72 -11.16 4.82 1.18
C GLU A 72 -11.89 3.91 0.17
N ALA A 73 -11.24 2.83 -0.27
CA ALA A 73 -11.84 1.84 -1.15
C ALA A 73 -12.96 1.03 -0.47
N VAL A 74 -12.86 0.76 0.83
CA VAL A 74 -13.91 0.06 1.59
C VAL A 74 -15.13 0.95 1.83
N VAL A 75 -14.91 2.22 2.20
CA VAL A 75 -15.99 3.20 2.41
C VAL A 75 -16.81 3.38 1.12
N SER A 76 -16.15 3.51 -0.03
CA SER A 76 -16.82 3.60 -1.33
C SER A 76 -17.77 2.43 -1.62
N ARG A 77 -17.37 1.19 -1.27
CA ARG A 77 -18.21 0.00 -1.48
C ARG A 77 -19.40 -0.04 -0.53
N LEU A 78 -19.22 0.42 0.71
CA LEU A 78 -20.32 0.53 1.66
C LEU A 78 -21.32 1.59 1.21
N ASP A 79 -20.86 2.73 0.71
CA ASP A 79 -21.73 3.77 0.15
C ASP A 79 -22.53 3.23 -1.04
N GLN A 80 -21.91 2.47 -1.94
CA GLN A 80 -22.63 1.80 -3.04
C GLN A 80 -23.70 0.82 -2.53
N ALA A 81 -23.37 -0.05 -1.58
CA ALA A 81 -24.35 -0.99 -1.01
C ALA A 81 -25.48 -0.27 -0.24
N ARG A 82 -25.18 0.86 0.40
CA ARG A 82 -26.18 1.71 1.08
C ARG A 82 -27.08 2.41 0.07
N LEU A 83 -26.52 2.93 -1.01
CA LEU A 83 -27.26 3.53 -2.12
C LEU A 83 -28.17 2.48 -2.79
N GLU A 84 -27.66 1.28 -3.06
CA GLU A 84 -28.46 0.16 -3.58
C GLU A 84 -29.61 -0.20 -2.64
N LYS A 85 -29.36 -0.27 -1.32
CA LYS A 85 -30.42 -0.53 -0.36
C LYS A 85 -31.46 0.60 -0.28
N ALA A 86 -31.03 1.86 -0.38
CA ALA A 86 -31.91 3.02 -0.41
C ALA A 86 -32.78 3.02 -1.68
N MET A 87 -32.20 2.72 -2.84
CA MET A 87 -32.91 2.55 -4.11
C MET A 87 -33.86 1.35 -4.08
N ALA A 88 -33.47 0.22 -3.49
CA ALA A 88 -34.34 -0.95 -3.38
C ALA A 88 -35.51 -0.76 -2.41
N THR A 89 -35.34 0.07 -1.38
CA THR A 89 -36.42 0.41 -0.44
C THR A 89 -37.39 1.44 -1.04
N HIS A 90 -36.91 2.28 -1.96
CA HIS A 90 -37.74 3.24 -2.67
C HIS A 90 -38.17 2.65 -4.02
N ASP A 91 -39.28 1.91 -4.03
CA ASP A 91 -39.89 1.36 -5.25
C ASP A 91 -40.94 2.33 -5.82
N PRO A 92 -40.58 3.19 -6.80
CA PRO A 92 -41.52 4.13 -7.42
C PRO A 92 -42.53 3.46 -8.37
N TYR A 93 -42.42 2.14 -8.66
CA TYR A 93 -43.27 1.49 -9.66
C TYR A 93 -44.59 0.93 -9.12
N LYS A 94 -44.83 0.98 -7.80
CA LYS A 94 -46.13 0.57 -7.24
C LYS A 94 -47.25 1.61 -7.42
N ASN A 95 -46.92 2.86 -7.77
CA ASN A 95 -47.88 3.97 -7.84
C ASN A 95 -48.36 4.32 -9.27
N VAL A 96 -48.09 3.48 -10.28
CA VAL A 96 -48.53 3.72 -11.68
C VAL A 96 -49.42 2.61 -12.24
N ALA A 97 -49.92 1.71 -11.39
CA ALA A 97 -50.73 0.54 -11.80
C ALA A 97 -52.17 0.53 -11.25
N SER A 98 -52.71 1.68 -10.85
CA SER A 98 -54.14 1.84 -10.54
C SER A 98 -54.75 2.98 -11.34
#